data_AF-A0A961H5Z4-F1
#
_entry.id   AF-A0A961H5Z4-F1
#
_cell.length_a   1.000
_cell.length_b   1.000
_cell.length_c   1.000
_cell.angle_alpha   90.00
_cell.angle_beta   90.00
_cell.angle_gamma   90.00
#
_symmetry.space_group_name_H-M   'P 1'
#
loop_
_entity.id
_entity.type
_entity.pdbx_description
1 polymer ?
#
loop_
_entity_poly.entity_id
_entity_poly.type
_entity_poly.pdbx_seq_one_letter_code
_entity_poly.pdbx_strand_id
1 'polypeptide(L)' 'MAEKSGAKADDRTLEQKLWDAADALRGNQEPSEYKHVVLGLVFLKYISDRF' A
#
# COMPACT_ATOMS: atom_id res chain seq x y z
N MET A 1 -31.17 7.10 16.60
CA MET A 1 -30.07 6.13 16.76
C MET A 1 -28.86 6.68 16.01
N ALA A 2 -27.71 6.89 16.67
CA ALA A 2 -26.51 7.41 16.02
C ALA A 2 -25.47 6.28 15.93
N GLU A 3 -25.29 5.69 14.76
CA GLU A 3 -24.13 4.85 14.47
C GLU A 3 -22.91 5.74 14.22
N LYS A 4 -22.11 5.92 15.27
CA LYS A 4 -20.78 6.50 15.20
C LYS A 4 -19.81 5.36 14.88
N SER A 5 -19.62 5.06 13.60
CA SER A 5 -18.56 4.16 13.14
C SER A 5 -17.20 4.82 13.40
N GLY A 6 -16.67 4.58 14.60
CA GLY A 6 -15.34 4.98 15.00
C GLY A 6 -14.31 4.26 14.15
N ALA A 7 -13.58 5.02 13.33
CA ALA A 7 -12.32 4.57 12.77
C ALA A 7 -11.41 4.15 13.93
N LYS A 8 -11.17 2.84 14.07
CA LYS A 8 -10.16 2.33 15.01
C LYS A 8 -8.83 2.95 14.60
N ALA A 9 -8.24 3.73 15.50
CA ALA A 9 -6.88 4.21 15.35
C ALA A 9 -5.99 2.97 15.28
N ASP A 10 -5.57 2.68 14.06
CA ASP A 10 -4.87 1.47 13.72
C ASP A 10 -3.40 1.65 14.11
N ASP A 11 -2.98 0.98 15.19
CA ASP A 11 -1.63 1.01 15.77
C ASP A 11 -0.57 0.34 14.85
N ARG A 12 -0.93 -0.02 13.61
CA ARG A 12 0.04 -0.53 12.64
C ARG A 12 0.93 0.60 12.18
N THR A 13 2.23 0.32 12.15
CA THR A 13 3.24 1.19 11.56
C THR A 13 2.87 1.49 10.10
N LEU A 14 3.29 2.65 9.60
CA LEU A 14 2.96 3.09 8.25
C LEU A 14 3.38 2.05 7.19
N GLU A 15 4.50 1.36 7.45
CA GLU A 15 5.04 0.25 6.65
C GLU A 15 4.08 -0.94 6.57
N GLN A 16 3.46 -1.33 7.70
CA GLN A 16 2.50 -2.43 7.74
C GLN A 16 1.23 -2.09 6.96
N LYS A 17 0.75 -0.85 7.05
CA LYS A 17 -0.42 -0.39 6.28
C LYS A 17 -0.14 -0.40 4.78
N LEU A 18 1.06 0.06 4.38
CA LEU A 18 1.51 0.03 3.00
C LEU A 18 1.68 -1.41 2.50
N TRP A 19 2.21 -2.30 3.34
CA TRP A 19 2.36 -3.72 3.02
C TRP A 19 1.01 -4.41 2.81
N ASP A 20 0.06 -4.25 3.74
CA ASP A 20 -1.29 -4.83 3.64
C ASP A 20 -2.04 -4.29 2.39
N ALA A 21 -1.96 -2.98 2.13
CA ALA A 21 -2.59 -2.39 0.95
C ALA A 21 -1.97 -2.89 -0.35
N ALA A 22 -0.64 -3.04 -0.38
CA ALA A 22 0.09 -3.53 -1.53
C ALA A 22 -0.19 -5.03 -1.77
N ASP A 23 -0.28 -5.83 -0.72
CA ASP A 23 -0.61 -7.26 -0.76
C ASP A 23 -2.07 -7.49 -1.21
N ALA A 24 -3.01 -6.67 -0.73
CA ALA A 24 -4.40 -6.70 -1.20
C ALA A 24 -4.53 -6.36 -2.70
N LEU A 25 -3.68 -5.48 -3.23
CA LEU A 25 -3.64 -5.09 -4.64
C LEU A 25 -2.79 -6.04 -5.52
N ARG A 26 -1.98 -6.92 -4.91
CA ARG A 26 -1.10 -7.88 -5.59
C ARG A 26 -1.88 -8.95 -6.35
N GLY A 27 -3.09 -9.29 -5.90
CA GLY A 27 -3.87 -10.37 -6.50
C GLY A 27 -3.09 -11.69 -6.54
N ASN A 28 -3.21 -12.46 -7.63
CA ASN A 28 -2.50 -13.73 -7.82
C ASN A 28 -1.14 -13.59 -8.53
N GLN A 29 -0.48 -12.43 -8.48
CA GLN A 29 0.82 -12.26 -9.13
C GLN A 29 1.93 -13.02 -8.41
N GLU A 30 2.72 -13.78 -9.16
CA GLU A 30 3.89 -14.45 -8.64
C GLU A 30 4.88 -13.43 -8.03
N PRO A 31 5.55 -13.78 -6.91
CA PRO A 31 6.48 -12.87 -6.24
C PRO A 31 7.60 -12.34 -7.16
N SER A 32 8.00 -13.15 -8.13
CA SER A 32 9.02 -12.84 -9.13
C SER A 32 8.63 -11.72 -10.10
N GLU A 33 7.34 -11.56 -10.40
CA GLU A 33 6.85 -10.50 -11.29
C GLU A 33 6.48 -9.22 -10.53
N TYR A 34 5.94 -9.39 -9.32
CA TYR A 34 5.50 -8.27 -8.48
C TYR A 34 6.63 -7.30 -8.11
N LYS A 35 7.88 -7.79 -7.99
CA LYS A 35 9.05 -6.96 -7.67
C LYS A 35 9.29 -5.86 -8.71
N HIS A 36 9.05 -6.14 -9.99
CA HIS A 36 9.30 -5.19 -11.07
C HIS A 36 8.24 -4.09 -11.09
N VAL A 37 6.98 -4.46 -10.82
CA VAL A 37 5.85 -3.52 -10.76
C VAL A 37 5.99 -2.59 -9.56
N VAL A 38 6.27 -3.12 -8.37
CA VAL A 38 6.42 -2.31 -7.16
C VAL A 38 7.61 -1.36 -7.24
N LEU A 39 8.77 -1.84 -7.68
CA LEU A 39 9.96 -0.99 -7.83
C LEU A 39 9.73 0.11 -8.88
N GLY A 40 9.04 -0.21 -9.98
CA GLY A 40 8.66 0.77 -11.00
C GLY A 40 7.72 1.86 -10.46
N LEU A 41 6.69 1.49 -9.69
CA LEU A 41 5.74 2.43 -9.11
C LEU A 41 6.37 3.33 -8.03
N VAL A 42 7.25 2.78 -7.19
CA VAL A 42 7.98 3.56 -6.18
C VAL A 42 8.93 4.55 -6.85
N PHE A 43 9.64 4.11 -7.90
CA PHE A 43 10.53 4.98 -8.67
C PHE A 43 9.77 6.10 -9.38
N LEU A 44 8.63 5.78 -10.01
CA LEU A 44 7.78 6.78 -10.66
C LEU A 44 7.21 7.78 -9.66
N LYS A 45 6.76 7.31 -8.49
CA LYS A 45 6.31 8.19 -7.40
C LYS A 45 7.43 9.10 -6.91
N TYR A 46 8.64 8.58 -6.75
CA TYR A 46 9.79 9.39 -6.34
C TYR A 46 10.09 10.52 -7.34
N ILE A 47 10.02 10.24 -8.65
CA ILE A 47 10.18 11.28 -9.68
C ILE A 47 9.03 12.28 -9.62
N SER A 48 7.78 11.82 -9.52
CA SER A 48 6.60 12.69 -9.49
C SER A 48 6.46 13.53 -8.22
N ASP A 49 7.11 13.15 -7.12
CA ASP A 49 7.17 13.97 -5.89
C ASP A 49 8.36 14.94 -5.91
N ARG A 50 9.35 14.74 -6.81
CA ARG A 50 10.58 15.56 -6.90
C ARG A 50 10.57 16.56 -8.05
N PHE A 51 9.75 16.33 -9.07
CA PHE A 51 9.48 17.24 -10.18
C PHE A 51 8.05 17.77 -10.07
#